data_AF-A0A8C5SQC2-F1
#
_entry.id   AF-A0A8C5SQC2-F1
#
_cell.length_a   1.000
_cell.length_b   1.000
_cell.length_c   1.000
_cell.angle_alpha   90.00
_cell.angle_beta   90.00
_cell.angle_gamma   90.00
#
_symmetry.space_group_name_H-M   'P 1'
#
loop_
_entity.id
_entity.type
_entity.pdbx_description
1 polymer ?
#
loop_
_entity_poly.entity_id
_entity_poly.type
_entity_poly.pdbx_seq_one_letter_code
_entity_poly.pdbx_strand_id
1 'polypeptide(L)'
;MVCCYYLLFIILITERRNKCPPPPQPPNTRLLTNLRMYRQGDMIHYQCEHSFQLNGTGEIRCENGKWTSPPKYYRTVKTGGNCNSPPLVKNSIIVTDIVQLASYNPGSLVEYACRPLHVMKGSSTVNCIHGSWTEPPICLGKP
;
A
#
# COMPACT_ATOMS: atom_id res chain seq x y z
N MET A 1 31.51 8.21 51.54
CA MET A 1 32.07 8.19 50.17
C MET A 1 31.41 7.15 49.25
N VAL A 2 30.76 6.08 49.76
CA VAL A 2 30.17 5.01 48.92
C VAL A 2 28.82 5.39 48.29
N CYS A 3 28.02 6.23 48.95
CA CYS A 3 26.70 6.65 48.47
C CYS A 3 26.78 7.53 47.20
N CYS A 4 27.75 8.45 47.11
CA CYS A 4 27.97 9.24 45.89
C CYS A 4 28.42 8.38 44.72
N TYR A 5 29.26 7.35 44.94
CA TYR A 5 29.65 6.42 43.88
C TYR A 5 28.44 5.63 43.38
N TYR A 6 27.56 5.16 44.28
CA TYR A 6 26.32 4.46 43.91
C TYR A 6 25.34 5.35 43.14
N LEU A 7 25.16 6.61 43.57
CA LEU A 7 24.32 7.60 42.87
C LEU A 7 24.90 7.95 41.48
N LEU A 8 26.22 8.19 41.37
CA LEU A 8 26.89 8.41 40.09
C LEU A 8 26.78 7.18 39.17
N PHE A 9 26.93 5.97 39.72
CA PHE A 9 26.78 4.73 38.96
C PHE A 9 25.35 4.52 38.48
N ILE A 10 24.33 4.82 39.30
CA ILE A 10 22.91 4.83 38.90
C ILE A 10 22.67 5.86 37.79
N ILE A 11 23.16 7.10 37.95
CA ILE A 11 23.04 8.16 36.94
C ILE A 11 23.68 7.75 35.61
N LEU A 12 24.89 7.16 35.65
CA LEU A 12 25.58 6.62 34.47
C LEU A 12 24.83 5.44 33.83
N ILE A 13 24.18 4.57 34.63
CA ILE A 13 23.33 3.48 34.13
C ILE A 13 22.06 4.04 33.48
N THR A 14 21.41 5.06 34.05
CA THR A 14 20.25 5.72 33.44
C THR A 14 20.61 6.47 32.16
N GLU A 15 21.76 7.16 32.12
CA GLU A 15 22.26 7.84 30.91
C GLU A 15 22.56 6.88 29.74
N ARG A 16 22.96 5.63 30.03
CA ARG A 16 23.14 4.58 29.02
C ARG A 16 21.84 3.88 28.62
N ARG A 17 20.85 3.83 29.50
CA ARG A 17 19.52 3.24 29.23
C ARG A 17 18.59 4.17 28.46
N ASN A 18 18.95 5.43 28.29
CA ASN A 18 18.12 6.43 27.61
C ASN A 18 18.54 6.68 26.16
N LYS A 19 19.33 5.78 25.56
CA LYS A 19 19.80 5.91 24.18
C LYS A 19 19.35 4.73 23.35
N CYS A 20 18.73 5.01 22.22
CA CYS A 20 18.33 3.99 21.26
C CYS A 20 19.42 3.75 20.21
N PRO A 21 19.59 2.49 19.77
CA PRO A 21 20.41 2.16 18.61
C PRO A 21 19.79 2.77 17.34
N PRO A 22 20.47 2.67 16.17
CA PRO A 22 19.85 2.98 14.90
C PRO A 22 18.48 2.27 14.76
N PRO A 23 17.47 2.96 14.23
CA PRO A 23 16.13 2.40 14.10
C PRO A 23 16.11 1.20 13.15
N PRO A 24 15.18 0.24 13.36
CA PRO A 24 14.98 -0.85 12.41
C PRO A 24 14.62 -0.28 11.03
N GLN A 25 15.03 -0.94 9.94
CA GLN A 25 14.63 -0.53 8.58
C GLN A 25 13.64 -1.56 8.02
N PRO A 26 12.33 -1.29 8.10
CA PRO A 26 11.36 -2.14 7.43
C PRO A 26 11.60 -2.15 5.91
N PRO A 27 11.33 -3.27 5.21
CA PRO A 27 11.45 -3.33 3.76
C PRO A 27 10.55 -2.31 3.07
N ASN A 28 11.02 -1.71 1.97
CA ASN A 28 10.33 -0.68 1.18
C ASN A 28 10.13 0.66 1.92
N THR A 29 11.05 1.01 2.83
CA THR A 29 11.04 2.27 3.57
C THR A 29 12.37 2.98 3.46
N ARG A 30 12.31 4.31 3.46
CA ARG A 30 13.47 5.18 3.52
C ARG A 30 13.47 5.94 4.83
N LEU A 31 14.58 5.85 5.54
CA LEU A 31 14.87 6.69 6.69
C LEU A 31 15.26 8.10 6.23
N LEU A 32 14.58 9.10 6.77
CA LEU A 32 14.89 10.51 6.50
C LEU A 32 16.14 10.98 7.28
N THR A 33 16.54 10.24 8.31
CA THR A 33 17.69 10.58 9.15
C THR A 33 18.38 9.32 9.65
N ASN A 34 19.72 9.29 9.60
CA ASN A 34 20.54 8.13 9.98
C ASN A 34 21.67 8.56 10.94
N LEU A 35 21.34 8.70 12.22
CA LEU A 35 22.30 8.98 13.28
C LEU A 35 22.79 7.67 13.91
N ARG A 36 24.03 7.68 14.40
CA ARG A 36 24.62 6.50 15.08
C ARG A 36 23.95 6.18 16.41
N MET A 37 23.35 7.17 17.09
CA MET A 37 22.67 7.03 18.40
C MET A 37 21.57 8.08 18.55
N TYR A 38 20.45 7.70 19.16
CA TYR A 38 19.28 8.55 19.42
C TYR A 38 19.02 8.64 20.92
N ARG A 39 18.53 9.78 21.40
CA ARG A 39 18.21 10.05 22.81
C ARG A 39 16.74 9.72 23.09
N GLN A 40 16.43 9.53 24.37
CA GLN A 40 15.06 9.36 24.84
C GLN A 40 14.19 10.54 24.41
N GLY A 41 13.04 10.23 23.81
CA GLY A 41 12.13 11.20 23.23
C GLY A 41 12.36 11.51 21.75
N ASP A 42 13.51 11.13 21.17
CA ASP A 42 13.76 11.32 19.74
C ASP A 42 12.73 10.56 18.91
N MET A 43 12.24 11.23 17.86
CA MET A 43 11.27 10.68 16.92
C MET A 43 11.88 10.55 15.53
N ILE A 44 11.51 9.48 14.84
CA ILE A 44 11.95 9.21 13.49
C ILE A 44 10.72 8.97 12.62
N HIS A 45 10.68 9.67 11.50
CA HIS A 45 9.68 9.50 10.48
C HIS A 45 10.22 8.59 9.36
N TYR A 46 9.45 7.56 9.03
CA TYR A 46 9.70 6.75 7.85
C TYR A 46 8.95 7.30 6.67
N GLN A 47 9.60 7.28 5.51
CA GLN A 47 8.96 7.53 4.22
C GLN A 47 8.80 6.20 3.47
N CYS A 48 7.61 5.92 2.96
CA CYS A 48 7.39 4.76 2.08
C CYS A 48 8.03 4.98 0.70
N GLU A 49 8.50 3.91 0.10
CA GLU A 49 8.75 3.89 -1.34
C GLU A 49 7.44 4.04 -2.14
N HIS A 50 7.55 4.52 -3.39
CA HIS A 50 6.41 4.62 -4.31
C HIS A 50 5.64 3.28 -4.32
N SER A 51 4.30 3.33 -4.20
CA SER A 51 3.34 2.21 -4.14
C SER A 51 2.99 1.63 -2.75
N PHE A 52 3.49 2.20 -1.66
CA PHE A 52 3.15 1.75 -0.29
C PHE A 52 2.57 2.90 0.55
N GLN A 53 1.59 2.60 1.39
CA GLN A 53 0.97 3.55 2.34
C GLN A 53 1.20 3.07 3.77
N LEU A 54 1.30 4.06 4.66
CA LEU A 54 1.44 3.88 6.10
C LEU A 54 0.06 3.73 6.73
N ASN A 55 -0.11 2.74 7.61
CA ASN A 55 -1.22 2.76 8.55
C ASN A 55 -0.76 3.43 9.85
N GLY A 56 -1.21 4.67 10.08
CA GLY A 56 -0.79 5.52 11.21
C GLY A 56 0.22 6.61 10.82
N THR A 57 0.92 7.19 11.81
CA THR A 57 1.77 8.39 11.63
C THR A 57 3.13 8.13 10.96
N GLY A 58 3.51 6.86 10.76
CA GLY A 58 4.83 6.54 10.19
C GLY A 58 6.01 6.86 11.12
N GLU A 59 5.73 7.02 12.41
CA GLU A 59 6.68 7.50 13.41
C GLU A 59 7.02 6.42 14.43
N ILE A 60 8.27 6.39 14.85
CA ILE A 60 8.71 5.68 16.05
C ILE A 60 9.42 6.63 17.00
N ARG A 61 9.27 6.37 18.30
CA ARG A 61 9.88 7.16 19.37
C ARG A 61 10.86 6.31 20.17
N CYS A 62 11.96 6.91 20.58
CA CYS A 62 12.91 6.27 21.48
C CYS A 62 12.41 6.36 22.94
N GLU A 63 12.08 5.24 23.55
CA GLU A 63 11.57 5.14 24.92
C GLU A 63 12.39 4.12 25.71
N ASN A 64 13.04 4.57 26.79
CA ASN A 64 13.82 3.70 27.69
C ASN A 64 14.84 2.82 26.94
N GLY A 65 15.48 3.38 25.91
CA GLY A 65 16.52 2.72 25.11
C GLY A 65 15.99 1.73 24.06
N LYS A 66 14.67 1.69 23.85
CA LYS A 66 14.02 0.89 22.81
C LYS A 66 13.13 1.76 21.91
N TRP A 67 13.04 1.39 20.64
CA TRP A 67 12.08 1.99 19.73
C TRP A 67 10.67 1.48 20.01
N THR A 68 9.68 2.37 19.98
CA THR A 68 8.27 1.98 19.95
C THR A 68 7.98 1.13 18.71
N SER A 69 6.87 0.39 18.74
CA SER A 69 6.51 -0.54 17.68
C SER A 69 6.52 0.15 16.31
N PRO A 70 7.21 -0.40 15.30
CA PRO A 70 7.27 0.20 13.98
C PRO A 70 5.89 0.23 13.33
N PRO A 71 5.62 1.25 12.47
CA PRO A 71 4.36 1.35 11.76
C PRO A 71 4.14 0.11 10.89
N LYS A 72 2.87 -0.32 10.78
CA LYS A 72 2.49 -1.42 9.90
C LYS A 72 2.33 -0.86 8.49
N TYR A 73 3.12 -1.41 7.56
CA TYR A 73 3.02 -1.10 6.14
C TYR A 73 2.04 -2.04 5.47
N TYR A 74 1.23 -1.52 4.56
CA TYR A 74 0.49 -2.33 3.61
C TYR A 74 0.85 -1.92 2.19
N ARG A 75 0.87 -2.90 1.30
CA ARG A 75 1.01 -2.63 -0.13
C ARG A 75 -0.26 -1.90 -0.57
N THR A 76 -0.11 -0.68 -1.06
CA THR A 76 -1.18 -0.02 -1.79
C THR A 76 -1.17 -0.60 -3.19
N VAL A 77 -2.02 -1.59 -3.44
CA VAL A 77 -2.54 -1.75 -4.80
C VAL A 77 -3.14 -0.38 -5.13
N LYS A 78 -2.73 0.29 -6.20
CA LYS A 78 -3.23 1.64 -6.54
C LYS A 78 -4.76 1.67 -6.46
N THR A 79 -5.32 2.10 -5.34
CA THR A 79 -6.77 2.12 -5.04
C THR A 79 -7.43 3.35 -5.67
N GLY A 80 -7.13 3.59 -6.95
CA GLY A 80 -7.57 4.78 -7.67
C GLY A 80 -6.96 4.90 -9.06
N GLY A 81 -6.49 3.80 -9.64
CA GLY A 81 -6.07 3.81 -11.03
C GLY A 81 -7.29 3.84 -11.95
N ASN A 82 -7.24 4.66 -12.98
CA ASN A 82 -8.14 4.51 -14.11
C ASN A 82 -7.84 3.17 -14.82
N CYS A 83 -8.88 2.51 -15.33
CA CYS A 83 -8.69 1.37 -16.20
C CYS A 83 -8.25 1.82 -17.60
N ASN A 84 -7.48 0.98 -18.27
CA ASN A 84 -7.20 1.12 -19.69
C ASN A 84 -8.40 0.58 -20.50
N SER A 85 -8.19 0.34 -21.81
CA SER A 85 -9.20 -0.26 -22.67
C SER A 85 -9.81 -1.56 -22.07
N PRO A 86 -11.13 -1.75 -22.20
CA PRO A 86 -11.81 -2.96 -21.73
C PRO A 86 -11.25 -4.24 -22.36
N PRO A 87 -11.36 -5.40 -21.67
CA PRO A 87 -10.89 -6.67 -22.21
C PRO A 87 -11.54 -7.01 -23.56
N LEU A 88 -10.78 -7.60 -24.48
CA LEU A 88 -11.35 -8.06 -25.75
C LEU A 88 -12.05 -9.41 -25.56
N VAL A 89 -13.37 -9.45 -25.76
CA VAL A 89 -14.15 -10.69 -25.71
C VAL A 89 -14.38 -11.22 -27.12
N LYS A 90 -13.91 -12.43 -27.40
CA LYS A 90 -14.05 -13.08 -28.72
C LYS A 90 -15.54 -13.29 -29.04
N ASN A 91 -15.90 -13.12 -30.31
CA ASN A 91 -17.28 -13.26 -30.82
C ASN A 91 -18.29 -12.37 -30.10
N SER A 92 -17.86 -11.20 -29.62
CA SER A 92 -18.71 -10.17 -29.03
C SER A 92 -18.55 -8.83 -29.73
N ILE A 93 -19.39 -7.88 -29.34
CA ILE A 93 -19.28 -6.45 -29.59
C ILE A 93 -19.49 -5.71 -28.26
N ILE A 94 -18.90 -4.54 -28.11
CA ILE A 94 -19.22 -3.63 -27.01
C ILE A 94 -20.38 -2.74 -27.46
N VAL A 95 -21.43 -2.63 -26.63
CA VAL A 95 -22.67 -1.90 -26.96
C VAL A 95 -22.80 -0.56 -26.23
N THR A 96 -21.90 -0.26 -25.29
CA THR A 96 -21.80 1.04 -24.62
C THR A 96 -20.99 2.05 -25.44
N ASP A 97 -21.38 3.33 -25.46
CA ASP A 97 -20.76 4.37 -26.31
C ASP A 97 -19.33 4.81 -25.91
N ILE A 98 -18.83 4.38 -24.74
CA ILE A 98 -17.59 4.88 -24.15
C ILE A 98 -16.30 4.18 -24.64
N VAL A 99 -16.37 3.31 -25.66
CA VAL A 99 -15.32 2.32 -26.04
C VAL A 99 -13.98 2.92 -26.47
N GLN A 100 -13.95 4.20 -26.87
CA GLN A 100 -12.77 4.84 -27.46
C GLN A 100 -12.04 5.81 -26.54
N LEU A 101 -12.32 5.77 -25.23
CA LEU A 101 -11.58 6.60 -24.28
C LEU A 101 -10.17 6.05 -24.07
N ALA A 102 -9.19 6.96 -23.99
CA ALA A 102 -7.82 6.62 -23.63
C ALA A 102 -7.71 6.08 -22.19
N SER A 103 -8.72 6.32 -21.34
CA SER A 103 -8.73 5.94 -19.93
C SER A 103 -10.16 5.95 -19.35
N TYR A 104 -10.44 5.05 -18.39
CA TYR A 104 -11.76 4.87 -17.77
C TYR A 104 -11.67 5.07 -16.26
N ASN A 105 -12.54 5.92 -15.70
CA ASN A 105 -12.54 6.17 -14.26
C ASN A 105 -12.98 4.92 -13.49
N PRO A 106 -12.55 4.75 -12.23
CA PRO A 106 -13.15 3.77 -11.33
C PRO A 106 -14.67 3.93 -11.28
N GLY A 107 -15.41 2.82 -11.41
CA GLY A 107 -16.87 2.80 -11.51
C GLY A 107 -17.41 2.86 -12.95
N SER A 108 -16.58 3.05 -13.98
CA SER A 108 -17.01 2.94 -15.38
C SER A 108 -17.52 1.53 -15.69
N LEU A 109 -18.60 1.45 -16.47
CA LEU A 109 -19.25 0.21 -16.87
C LEU A 109 -19.20 0.05 -18.39
N VAL A 110 -18.85 -1.15 -18.84
CA VAL A 110 -18.81 -1.51 -20.26
C VAL A 110 -19.63 -2.76 -20.47
N GLU A 111 -20.55 -2.72 -21.43
CA GLU A 111 -21.44 -3.84 -21.73
C GLU A 111 -21.06 -4.51 -23.06
N TYR A 112 -21.02 -5.83 -23.02
CA TYR A 112 -20.78 -6.69 -24.17
C TYR A 112 -22.07 -7.36 -24.62
N ALA A 113 -22.20 -7.54 -25.93
CA ALA A 113 -23.20 -8.40 -26.54
C ALA A 113 -22.51 -9.46 -27.39
N CYS A 114 -22.95 -10.72 -27.30
CA CYS A 114 -22.44 -11.77 -28.17
C CYS A 114 -22.96 -11.58 -29.60
N ARG A 115 -22.10 -11.89 -30.58
CA ARG A 115 -22.47 -11.92 -31.99
C ARG A 115 -23.52 -13.02 -32.25
N PRO A 116 -24.24 -12.95 -33.39
CA PRO A 116 -25.16 -14.01 -33.79
C PRO A 116 -24.52 -15.41 -33.70
N LEU A 117 -25.35 -16.42 -33.44
CA LEU A 117 -24.95 -17.82 -33.23
C LEU A 117 -24.12 -18.10 -31.97
N HIS A 118 -23.95 -17.12 -31.08
CA HIS A 118 -23.28 -17.31 -29.80
C HIS A 118 -24.22 -17.06 -28.62
N VAL A 119 -23.92 -17.68 -27.48
CA VAL A 119 -24.62 -17.53 -26.20
C VAL A 119 -23.63 -16.99 -25.17
N MET A 120 -24.06 -15.99 -24.41
CA MET A 120 -23.26 -15.39 -23.36
C MET A 120 -23.24 -16.27 -22.11
N LYS A 121 -22.05 -16.44 -21.54
CA LYS A 121 -21.82 -17.04 -20.22
C LYS A 121 -21.09 -16.03 -19.34
N GLY A 122 -21.65 -15.72 -18.18
CA GLY A 122 -21.13 -14.72 -17.25
C GLY A 122 -21.91 -13.40 -17.29
N SER A 123 -21.34 -12.35 -16.70
CA SER A 123 -21.92 -11.00 -16.68
C SER A 123 -21.76 -10.32 -18.03
N SER A 124 -22.83 -9.74 -18.59
CA SER A 124 -22.73 -8.92 -19.81
C SER A 124 -21.95 -7.63 -19.59
N THR A 125 -21.84 -7.18 -18.35
CA THR A 125 -21.20 -5.92 -17.98
C THR A 125 -19.92 -6.15 -17.17
N VAL A 126 -18.88 -5.38 -17.49
CA VAL A 126 -17.66 -5.26 -16.68
C VAL A 126 -17.57 -3.90 -16.01
N ASN A 127 -17.03 -3.86 -14.80
CA ASN A 127 -16.84 -2.66 -14.00
C ASN A 127 -15.35 -2.39 -13.80
N CYS A 128 -14.93 -1.14 -13.93
CA CYS A 128 -13.59 -0.71 -13.59
C CYS A 128 -13.45 -0.54 -12.07
N ILE A 129 -12.74 -1.45 -11.41
CA ILE A 129 -12.52 -1.45 -9.96
C ILE A 129 -11.02 -1.38 -9.67
N HIS A 130 -10.58 -0.28 -9.04
CA HIS A 130 -9.18 -0.04 -8.66
C HIS A 130 -8.19 -0.23 -9.83
N GLY A 131 -8.55 0.25 -11.02
CA GLY A 131 -7.69 0.20 -12.22
C GLY A 131 -7.68 -1.15 -12.93
N SER A 132 -8.55 -2.08 -12.55
CA SER A 132 -8.75 -3.36 -13.24
C SER A 132 -10.21 -3.59 -13.58
N TRP A 133 -10.48 -4.17 -14.74
CA TRP A 133 -11.83 -4.58 -15.13
C TRP A 133 -12.22 -5.88 -14.41
N THR A 134 -13.48 -6.00 -14.02
CA THR A 134 -14.04 -7.26 -13.52
C THR A 134 -14.05 -8.33 -14.61
N GLU A 135 -14.27 -9.59 -14.21
CA GLU A 135 -14.30 -10.75 -15.10
C GLU A 135 -15.25 -10.53 -16.31
N PRO A 136 -14.73 -10.59 -17.55
CA PRO A 136 -15.54 -10.40 -18.75
C PRO A 136 -16.38 -11.64 -19.09
N PRO A 137 -17.47 -11.49 -19.88
CA PRO A 137 -18.25 -12.63 -20.35
C PRO A 137 -17.50 -13.47 -21.38
N ILE A 138 -18.00 -14.68 -21.60
CA ILE A 138 -17.55 -15.59 -22.66
C ILE A 138 -18.72 -15.83 -23.63
N CYS A 139 -18.47 -15.69 -24.93
CA CYS A 139 -19.44 -16.03 -25.98
C CYS A 139 -19.15 -17.42 -26.54
N LEU A 140 -20.01 -18.38 -26.23
CA LEU A 140 -19.91 -19.77 -26.68
C LEU A 140 -20.78 -19.97 -27.92
N GLY A 141 -20.33 -20.76 -28.91
CA GLY A 141 -21.16 -21.10 -30.06
C GLY A 141 -22.42 -21.86 -29.62
N LYS A 142 -23.56 -21.57 -30.24
CA LYS A 142 -24.76 -22.38 -30.09
C LYS A 142 -24.48 -23.79 -30.62
N PRO A 143 -24.92 -24.85 -29.92
CA PRO A 143 -24.86 -26.21 -30.43
C PRO A 143 -25.75 -26.37 -31.68
#